data_AF-A0A6G3RSU1-F1
#
_entry.id   AF-A0A6G3RSU1-F1
#
_cell.length_a   1.000
_cell.length_b   1.000
_cell.length_c   1.000
_cell.angle_alpha   90.00
_cell.angle_beta   90.00
_cell.angle_gamma   90.00
#
_symmetry.space_group_name_H-M   'P 1'
#
loop_
_entity.id
_entity.type
_entity.pdbx_description
1 polymer ?
#
loop_
_entity_poly.entity_id
_entity_poly.type
_entity_poly.pdbx_seq_one_letter_code
_entity_poly.pdbx_strand_id
1 'polypeptide(L)' 'DALRSVLTGGGRTPAQGALAWLWARSPRTVPIPGFRTVAQAEENAGALAHGPLTEGELAEVEGILGRP' A
#
# COMPACT_ATOMS: atom_id res chain seq x y z
N ASP A 1 6.79 12.93 -4.98
CA ASP A 1 5.42 13.42 -4.72
C ASP A 1 4.32 12.61 -5.39
N ALA A 2 4.39 12.36 -6.71
CA ALA A 2 3.37 11.57 -7.42
C ALA A 2 3.11 10.17 -6.80
N LEU A 3 4.18 9.38 -6.56
CA LEU A 3 4.04 8.05 -5.96
C LEU A 3 3.32 8.09 -4.60
N ARG A 4 3.68 9.06 -3.75
CA ARG A 4 3.06 9.23 -2.44
C ARG A 4 1.56 9.50 -2.60
N SER A 5 1.17 10.37 -3.54
CA SER A 5 -0.22 10.70 -3.81
C SER A 5 -1.08 9.46 -4.08
N VAL A 6 -0.61 8.56 -4.97
CA VAL A 6 -1.32 7.33 -5.31
C VAL A 6 -1.40 6.37 -4.12
N LEU A 7 -0.30 6.18 -3.41
CA LEU A 7 -0.25 5.27 -2.25
C LEU A 7 -1.11 5.75 -1.08
N THR A 8 -1.28 7.07 -0.91
CA THR A 8 -2.10 7.66 0.17
C THR A 8 -3.52 8.02 -0.27
N GLY A 9 -3.93 7.67 -1.49
CA GLY A 9 -5.28 7.92 -2.01
C GLY A 9 -6.36 7.32 -1.10
N GLY A 10 -7.54 7.95 -1.00
CA GLY A 10 -8.61 7.43 -0.16
C GLY A 10 -8.30 7.37 1.35
N GLY A 11 -7.35 8.21 1.82
CA GLY A 11 -7.06 8.39 3.25
C GLY A 11 -6.04 7.42 3.85
N ARG A 12 -5.37 6.60 3.02
CA ARG A 12 -4.32 5.69 3.47
C ARG A 12 -3.12 6.43 4.04
N THR A 13 -2.48 5.87 5.07
CA THR A 13 -1.12 6.25 5.42
C THR A 13 -0.12 5.69 4.39
N PRO A 14 1.12 6.22 4.32
CA PRO A 14 2.13 5.67 3.42
C PRO A 14 2.43 4.18 3.67
N ALA A 15 2.41 3.73 4.92
CA ALA A 15 2.62 2.33 5.26
C ALA A 15 1.46 1.44 4.76
N GLN A 16 0.23 1.89 4.95
CA GLN A 16 -0.96 1.20 4.42
C GLN A 16 -0.96 1.14 2.90
N GLY A 17 -0.57 2.22 2.23
CA GLY A 17 -0.40 2.25 0.77
C GLY A 17 0.62 1.25 0.27
N ALA A 18 1.76 1.09 0.96
CA ALA A 18 2.76 0.10 0.61
C ALA A 18 2.25 -1.35 0.78
N LEU A 19 1.49 -1.63 1.84
CA LEU A 19 0.84 -2.93 2.05
C LEU A 19 -0.20 -3.22 0.96
N ALA A 20 -1.05 -2.23 0.64
CA ALA A 20 -2.02 -2.32 -0.46
C ALA A 20 -1.35 -2.61 -1.81
N TRP A 21 -0.19 -2.01 -2.08
CA TRP A 21 0.59 -2.26 -3.29
C TRP A 21 1.12 -3.71 -3.34
N LEU A 22 1.62 -4.25 -2.23
CA LEU A 22 2.08 -5.64 -2.15
C LEU A 22 0.96 -6.65 -2.46
N TRP A 23 -0.25 -6.40 -1.95
CA TRP A 23 -1.41 -7.26 -2.21
C TRP A 23 -1.92 -7.13 -3.65
N ALA A 24 -1.89 -5.93 -4.24
CA ALA A 24 -2.25 -5.73 -5.65
C ALA A 24 -1.33 -6.50 -6.62
N ARG A 25 -0.05 -6.65 -6.26
CA ARG A 25 0.93 -7.41 -7.06
C ARG A 25 0.74 -8.92 -6.99
N SER A 26 0.20 -9.42 -5.89
CA SER A 26 -0.02 -10.86 -5.70
C SER A 26 -0.98 -11.10 -4.55
N PRO A 27 -2.12 -11.79 -4.78
CA PRO A 27 -3.05 -12.16 -3.73
C PRO A 27 -2.48 -13.19 -2.75
N ARG A 28 -1.29 -13.75 -3.04
CA ARG A 28 -0.59 -14.73 -2.20
C ARG A 28 0.45 -14.09 -1.28
N THR A 29 0.65 -12.77 -1.34
CA THR A 29 1.62 -12.07 -0.50
C THR A 29 1.06 -11.88 0.91
N VAL A 30 1.79 -12.38 1.92
CA VAL A 30 1.51 -12.11 3.33
C VAL A 30 2.64 -11.24 3.89
N PRO A 31 2.50 -9.90 3.89
CA PRO A 31 3.53 -9.02 4.40
C PRO A 31 3.68 -9.16 5.93
N ILE A 32 4.92 -9.11 6.42
CA ILE A 32 5.25 -9.07 7.86
C ILE A 32 5.79 -7.67 8.16
N PRO A 33 4.94 -6.67 8.42
CA PRO A 33 5.39 -5.31 8.67
C PRO A 33 6.03 -5.19 10.06
N GLY A 34 7.17 -4.52 10.11
CA GLY A 34 7.82 -4.17 11.37
C GLY A 34 7.10 -3.01 12.07
N PHE A 35 7.08 -3.04 13.40
CA PHE A 35 6.58 -1.96 14.24
C PHE A 35 7.35 -1.94 15.58
N ARG A 36 7.43 -0.77 16.20
CA ARG A 36 8.03 -0.57 17.54
C ARG A 36 7.01 -0.14 18.60
N THR A 37 5.81 0.24 18.16
CA THR A 37 4.73 0.70 19.03
C THR A 37 3.42 0.02 18.66
N VAL A 38 2.47 -0.01 19.61
CA VAL A 38 1.12 -0.51 19.37
C VAL A 38 0.41 0.29 18.29
N ALA A 39 0.52 1.63 18.32
CA ALA A 39 -0.07 2.49 17.30
C ALA A 39 0.40 2.17 15.87
N GLN A 40 1.69 1.80 15.69
CA GLN A 40 2.19 1.36 14.38
C GLN A 40 1.62 0.00 13.97
N ALA A 41 1.45 -0.91 14.92
CA ALA A 41 0.80 -2.20 14.66
C ALA A 41 -0.66 -1.99 14.23
N GLU A 42 -1.39 -1.11 14.92
CA GLU A 42 -2.78 -0.73 14.59
C GLU A 42 -2.88 -0.05 13.21
N GLU A 43 -1.99 0.91 12.91
CA GLU A 43 -1.94 1.56 11.60
C GLU A 43 -1.70 0.54 10.48
N ASN A 44 -0.71 -0.35 10.65
CA ASN A 44 -0.41 -1.41 9.68
C ASN A 44 -1.60 -2.35 9.49
N ALA A 45 -2.27 -2.78 10.57
CA ALA A 45 -3.46 -3.62 10.50
C ALA A 45 -4.63 -2.91 9.80
N GLY A 46 -4.76 -1.59 9.99
CA GLY A 46 -5.75 -0.75 9.32
C GLY A 46 -5.69 -0.80 7.79
N ALA A 47 -4.55 -1.19 7.19
CA ALA A 47 -4.43 -1.41 5.75
C ALA A 47 -5.46 -2.41 5.21
N LEU A 48 -5.89 -3.39 6.01
CA LEU A 48 -6.88 -4.39 5.63
C LEU A 48 -8.24 -3.77 5.26
N ALA A 49 -8.61 -2.64 5.87
CA ALA A 49 -9.85 -1.95 5.55
C ALA A 49 -9.82 -1.28 4.16
N HIS A 50 -8.63 -1.00 3.63
CA HIS A 50 -8.44 -0.45 2.30
C HIS A 50 -8.30 -1.55 1.22
N GLY A 51 -7.73 -2.70 1.59
CA GLY A 51 -7.48 -3.78 0.65
C GLY A 51 -6.33 -3.50 -0.33
N PRO A 52 -6.18 -4.29 -1.41
CA PRO A 52 -5.19 -4.04 -2.44
C PRO A 52 -5.46 -2.74 -3.19
N LEU A 53 -4.41 -2.15 -3.78
CA LEU A 53 -4.62 -1.13 -4.81
C LEU A 53 -5.50 -1.68 -5.94
N THR A 54 -6.31 -0.81 -6.53
CA THR A 54 -7.01 -1.12 -7.77
C THR A 54 -6.01 -1.31 -8.93
N GLU A 55 -6.46 -1.96 -10.00
CA GLU A 55 -5.63 -2.14 -11.21
C GLU A 55 -5.14 -0.81 -11.78
N GLY A 56 -5.99 0.23 -11.76
CA GLY A 56 -5.63 1.57 -12.24
C GLY A 56 -4.57 2.24 -11.37
N GLU A 57 -4.70 2.17 -10.05
CA GLU A 57 -3.70 2.70 -9.12
C GLU A 57 -2.37 1.93 -9.23
N LEU A 58 -2.41 0.61 -9.39
CA LEU A 58 -1.22 -0.20 -9.60
C LEU A 58 -0.51 0.19 -10.91
N ALA A 59 -1.25 0.35 -12.01
CA ALA A 59 -0.69 0.79 -13.28
C ALA A 59 -0.06 2.19 -13.18
N GLU A 60 -0.68 3.12 -12.45
CA GLU A 60 -0.12 4.45 -12.20
C GLU A 60 1.19 4.36 -11.41
N VAL A 61 1.25 3.51 -10.36
CA VAL A 61 2.49 3.26 -9.60
C VAL A 61 3.60 2.71 -10.50
N GLU A 62 3.32 1.68 -11.31
CA GLU A 62 4.34 1.08 -12.19
C GLU A 62 4.82 2.10 -13.24
N GLY A 63 3.92 2.93 -13.79
CA GLY A 63 4.28 4.04 -14.68
C GLY A 63 5.17 5.09 -14.02
N ILE A 64 4.88 5.50 -12.78
CA ILE A 64 5.72 6.44 -12.01
C ILE A 64 7.10 5.84 -11.73
N LEU A 65 7.18 4.53 -11.47
CA LEU A 65 8.43 3.83 -11.20
C LEU A 65 9.23 3.48 -12.47
N GLY A 66 8.69 3.73 -13.66
CA GLY A 66 9.32 3.38 -14.93
C GLY A 66 9.44 1.87 -15.13
N ARG A 67 8.50 1.09 -14.59
CA ARG A 67 8.48 -0.37 -14.69
C ARG A 67 7.45 -0.78 -15.75
N PRO A 68 7.73 -1.85 -16.52
CA PRO A 68 6.83 -2.33 -17.56
C PRO A 68 5.52 -2.89 -17.00
#